data_AF-A0A8D8ZJH3-F1
#
_entry.id   AF-A0A8D8ZJH3-F1
#
_cell.length_a   1.000
_cell.length_b   1.000
_cell.length_c   1.000
_cell.angle_alpha   90.00
_cell.angle_beta   90.00
_cell.angle_gamma   90.00
#
_symmetry.space_group_name_H-M   'P 1'
#
loop_
_entity.id
_entity.type
_entity.pdbx_description
1 polymer ?
#
loop_
_entity_poly.entity_id
_entity_poly.type
_entity_poly.pdbx_seq_one_letter_code
_entity_poly.pdbx_strand_id
1 'polypeptide(L)'
;MDSRPSKAEYIRENHFNFFTRFGSLKNVLKRTREFYIRSLCLVLQEKNLETASEILEHIFTVALFETEGNHLTDGSPMESELSKKYLQHKISTSLHPTTLGEPDAEGEETSEEDALKFDKRILEGSKSMLTASEERFKLI
;
A
#
# COMPACT_ATOMS: atom_id res chain seq x y z
N MET A 1 -36.49 3.71 -3.85
CA MET A 1 -35.61 4.55 -4.68
C MET A 1 -34.29 3.83 -4.77
N ASP A 2 -34.00 3.21 -5.92
CA ASP A 2 -32.73 2.51 -6.14
C ASP A 2 -31.64 3.53 -6.44
N SER A 3 -30.87 3.86 -5.42
CA SER A 3 -29.63 4.61 -5.55
C SER A 3 -28.63 3.77 -6.34
N ARG A 4 -28.54 3.99 -7.65
CA ARG A 4 -27.48 3.37 -8.46
C ARG A 4 -26.14 3.91 -7.98
N PRO A 5 -25.16 3.06 -7.64
CA PRO A 5 -23.85 3.50 -7.22
C PRO A 5 -23.22 4.34 -8.34
N SER A 6 -22.46 5.37 -7.95
CA SER A 6 -21.75 6.18 -8.93
C SER A 6 -20.78 5.31 -9.75
N LYS A 7 -20.41 5.73 -10.96
CA LYS A 7 -19.45 4.96 -11.80
C LYS A 7 -18.14 4.66 -11.05
N ALA A 8 -17.68 5.60 -10.22
CA ALA A 8 -16.49 5.41 -9.39
C ALA A 8 -16.70 4.34 -8.30
N GLU A 9 -17.87 4.33 -7.67
CA GLU A 9 -18.26 3.39 -6.62
C GLU A 9 -18.48 1.97 -7.16
N TYR A 10 -19.12 1.86 -8.33
CA TYR A 10 -19.22 0.61 -9.08
C TYR A 10 -17.86 0.04 -9.45
N ILE A 11 -16.92 0.88 -9.91
CA ILE A 11 -15.56 0.45 -10.25
C ILE A 11 -14.80 -0.03 -9.00
N ARG A 12 -14.92 0.70 -7.88
CA ARG A 12 -14.28 0.32 -6.60
C ARG A 12 -14.79 -1.01 -6.05
N GLU A 13 -16.10 -1.21 -5.99
CA GLU A 13 -16.71 -2.46 -5.51
C GLU A 13 -16.37 -3.64 -6.44
N ASN A 14 -16.34 -3.43 -7.76
CA ASN A 14 -16.01 -4.49 -8.71
C ASN A 14 -14.51 -4.85 -8.73
N HIS A 15 -13.61 -3.90 -8.51
CA HIS A 15 -12.17 -4.18 -8.42
C HIS A 15 -11.83 -5.03 -7.20
N PHE A 16 -12.47 -4.76 -6.06
CA PHE A 16 -12.29 -5.59 -4.86
C PHE A 16 -12.75 -7.03 -5.12
N ASN A 17 -13.95 -7.20 -5.69
CA ASN A 17 -14.50 -8.50 -6.04
C ASN A 17 -13.69 -9.23 -7.13
N PHE A 18 -12.94 -8.51 -7.95
CA PHE A 18 -12.05 -9.10 -8.94
C PHE A 18 -10.87 -9.82 -8.26
N PHE A 19 -10.17 -9.15 -7.35
CA PHE A 19 -8.99 -9.71 -6.70
C PHE A 19 -9.32 -10.78 -5.64
N THR A 20 -10.49 -10.74 -4.99
CA THR A 20 -10.90 -11.79 -4.03
C THR A 20 -11.02 -13.18 -4.65
N ARG A 21 -11.16 -13.27 -5.98
CA ARG A 21 -11.25 -14.53 -6.72
C ARG A 21 -9.90 -15.22 -6.92
N PHE A 22 -8.79 -14.52 -6.69
CA PHE A 22 -7.45 -15.05 -6.92
C PHE A 22 -7.16 -16.19 -5.95
N GLY A 23 -6.90 -17.39 -6.48
CA GLY A 23 -6.71 -18.61 -5.68
C GLY A 23 -5.62 -18.45 -4.62
N SER A 24 -4.51 -17.80 -4.98
CA SER A 24 -3.35 -17.55 -4.11
C SER A 24 -3.69 -16.72 -2.87
N LEU A 25 -4.77 -15.93 -2.89
CA LEU A 25 -5.21 -15.11 -1.76
C LEU A 25 -6.19 -15.83 -0.82
N LYS A 26 -6.74 -16.98 -1.22
CA LYS A 26 -7.80 -17.66 -0.43
C LYS A 26 -7.29 -18.21 0.90
N ASN A 27 -6.04 -18.68 0.93
CA ASN A 27 -5.42 -19.32 2.10
C ASN A 27 -4.55 -18.35 2.91
N VAL A 28 -4.55 -17.06 2.56
CA VAL A 28 -3.79 -16.03 3.26
C VAL A 28 -4.62 -15.51 4.44
N LEU A 29 -3.95 -15.16 5.54
CA LEU A 29 -4.58 -14.51 6.69
C LEU A 29 -5.43 -13.32 6.24
N LYS A 30 -6.63 -13.17 6.82
CA LYS A 30 -7.62 -12.15 6.41
C LYS A 30 -6.99 -10.75 6.30
N ARG A 31 -6.21 -10.33 7.29
CA ARG A 31 -5.55 -9.02 7.32
C ARG A 31 -4.57 -8.83 6.16
N THR A 32 -3.69 -9.81 5.94
CA THR A 32 -2.70 -9.80 4.85
C THR A 32 -3.38 -9.84 3.48
N ARG A 33 -4.44 -10.66 3.34
CA ARG A 33 -5.25 -10.71 2.12
C ARG A 33 -5.88 -9.36 1.82
N GLU A 34 -6.53 -8.75 2.79
CA GLU A 34 -7.16 -7.45 2.63
C GLU A 34 -6.16 -6.35 2.30
N PHE A 35 -4.97 -6.37 2.91
CA PHE A 35 -3.88 -5.47 2.58
C PHE A 35 -3.53 -5.56 1.09
N TYR A 36 -3.22 -6.76 0.58
CA TYR A 36 -2.87 -6.93 -0.84
C TYR A 36 -4.01 -6.56 -1.79
N ILE A 37 -5.25 -6.93 -1.47
CA ILE A 37 -6.40 -6.56 -2.31
C ILE A 37 -6.56 -5.04 -2.38
N ARG A 38 -6.48 -4.35 -1.23
CA ARG A 38 -6.59 -2.89 -1.20
C ARG A 38 -5.44 -2.23 -1.95
N SER A 39 -4.21 -2.71 -1.80
CA SER A 39 -3.05 -2.20 -2.54
C SER A 39 -3.20 -2.41 -4.06
N LEU A 40 -3.68 -3.56 -4.51
CA LEU A 40 -3.94 -3.81 -5.94
C LEU A 40 -5.09 -2.96 -6.48
N CYS A 41 -6.12 -2.71 -5.67
CA CYS A 41 -7.18 -1.76 -6.01
C CYS A 41 -6.66 -0.34 -6.18
N LEU A 42 -5.65 0.10 -5.42
CA LEU A 42 -5.01 1.41 -5.62
C LEU A 42 -4.41 1.50 -7.02
N VAL A 43 -3.64 0.49 -7.45
CA VAL A 43 -3.05 0.44 -8.80
C VAL A 43 -4.11 0.62 -9.88
N LEU A 44 -5.27 -0.03 -9.77
CA LEU A 44 -6.35 0.10 -10.75
C LEU A 44 -7.07 1.45 -10.72
N GLN A 45 -6.97 2.19 -9.63
CA GLN A 45 -7.58 3.52 -9.49
C GLN A 45 -6.64 4.63 -9.95
N GLU A 46 -5.33 4.38 -9.98
CA GLU A 46 -4.35 5.34 -10.44
C GLU A 46 -4.46 5.63 -11.95
N LYS A 47 -4.47 6.92 -12.28
CA LYS A 47 -4.48 7.41 -13.66
C LYS A 47 -3.09 7.76 -14.17
N ASN A 48 -2.14 7.92 -13.27
CA ASN A 48 -0.75 8.24 -13.57
C ASN A 48 0.08 6.95 -13.51
N LEU A 49 0.78 6.65 -14.61
CA LEU A 49 1.51 5.38 -14.75
C LEU A 49 2.73 5.33 -13.82
N GLU A 50 3.39 6.46 -13.59
CA GLU A 50 4.53 6.53 -12.68
C GLU A 50 4.11 6.19 -11.24
N THR A 51 2.97 6.72 -10.79
CA THR A 51 2.39 6.44 -9.47
C THR A 51 1.93 4.99 -9.37
N ALA A 52 1.29 4.46 -10.42
CA ALA A 52 0.90 3.06 -10.47
C ALA A 52 2.13 2.12 -10.39
N SER A 53 3.22 2.49 -11.05
CA SER A 53 4.50 1.77 -10.98
C SER A 53 5.09 1.79 -9.58
N GLU A 54 5.10 2.95 -8.92
CA GLU A 54 5.59 3.09 -7.53
C GLU A 54 4.78 2.20 -6.56
N ILE A 55 3.45 2.17 -6.69
CA ILE A 55 2.59 1.31 -5.86
C ILE A 55 2.91 -0.18 -6.11
N LEU A 56 3.10 -0.58 -7.36
CA LEU A 56 3.47 -1.96 -7.70
C LEU A 56 4.83 -2.35 -7.11
N GLU A 57 5.81 -1.46 -7.18
CA GLU A 57 7.13 -1.67 -6.57
C GLU A 57 7.00 -1.95 -5.07
N HIS A 58 6.27 -1.10 -4.33
CA HIS A 58 6.03 -1.33 -2.90
C HIS A 58 5.26 -2.64 -2.63
N ILE A 59 4.30 -3.03 -3.47
CA ILE A 59 3.61 -4.32 -3.32
C ILE A 59 4.59 -5.47 -3.44
N PHE A 60 5.49 -5.43 -4.43
CA PHE A 60 6.49 -6.48 -4.64
C PHE A 60 7.54 -6.50 -3.53
N THR A 61 8.01 -5.34 -3.07
CA THR A 61 8.93 -5.27 -1.92
C THR A 61 8.32 -5.92 -0.69
N VAL A 62 7.04 -5.70 -0.38
CA VAL A 62 6.41 -6.40 0.76
C VAL A 62 6.26 -7.90 0.48
N ALA A 63 5.93 -8.30 -0.74
CA ALA A 63 5.65 -9.70 -1.08
C ALA A 63 6.92 -10.58 -1.19
N LEU A 64 8.06 -9.99 -1.57
CA LEU A 64 9.30 -10.72 -1.83
C LEU A 64 10.27 -10.72 -0.65
N PHE A 65 10.04 -9.87 0.35
CA PHE A 65 10.89 -9.83 1.55
C PHE A 65 10.32 -10.74 2.64
N GLU A 66 11.18 -11.63 3.15
CA GLU A 66 10.82 -12.57 4.21
C GLU A 66 10.95 -11.97 5.62
N THR A 67 11.55 -10.79 5.74
CA THR A 67 11.90 -10.14 7.01
C THR A 67 11.01 -8.93 7.28
N GLU A 68 10.35 -8.89 8.45
CA GLU A 68 9.56 -7.75 8.95
C GLU A 68 10.21 -7.14 10.21
N GLY A 69 9.99 -5.85 10.46
CA GLY A 69 10.50 -5.11 11.62
C GLY A 69 11.64 -4.15 11.31
N ASN A 70 12.49 -3.88 12.30
CA ASN A 70 13.63 -2.98 12.18
C ASN A 70 14.94 -3.75 12.04
N HIS A 71 15.90 -3.18 11.32
CA HIS A 71 17.29 -3.62 11.32
C HIS A 71 17.82 -3.64 12.76
N LEU A 72 18.38 -4.79 13.16
CA LEU A 72 18.88 -5.00 14.52
C LEU A 72 20.05 -4.07 14.89
N THR A 73 20.77 -3.56 13.89
CA THR A 73 22.02 -2.80 14.06
C THR A 73 21.81 -1.32 14.31
N ASP A 74 20.85 -0.68 13.65
CA ASP A 74 20.62 0.76 13.72
C ASP A 74 19.18 1.12 14.11
N GLY A 75 18.31 0.12 14.29
CA GLY A 75 16.90 0.31 14.62
C GLY A 75 16.08 0.92 13.49
N SER A 76 16.66 1.09 12.29
CA SER A 76 15.94 1.61 11.13
C SER A 76 14.92 0.59 10.63
N PRO A 77 13.73 1.00 10.15
CA PRO A 77 12.76 0.07 9.60
C PRO A 77 13.33 -0.63 8.37
N MET A 78 13.08 -1.93 8.25
CA MET A 78 13.43 -2.68 7.04
C MET A 78 12.62 -2.18 5.85
N GLU A 79 13.13 -2.44 4.65
CA GLU A 79 12.56 -2.00 3.38
C GLU A 79 11.10 -2.44 3.19
N SER A 80 10.78 -3.67 3.61
CA SER A 80 9.42 -4.22 3.65
C SER A 80 8.49 -3.42 4.57
N GLU A 81 8.97 -2.98 5.73
CA GLU A 81 8.19 -2.17 6.67
C GLU A 81 7.97 -0.73 6.16
N LEU A 82 8.98 -0.14 5.50
CA LEU A 82 8.82 1.14 4.83
C LEU A 82 7.74 1.08 3.74
N SER A 83 7.83 0.06 2.87
CA SER A 83 6.86 -0.15 1.79
C SER A 83 5.45 -0.45 2.30
N LYS A 84 5.34 -1.25 3.36
CA LYS A 84 4.07 -1.55 4.03
C LYS A 84 3.41 -0.30 4.61
N LYS A 85 4.18 0.57 5.27
CA LYS A 85 3.64 1.83 5.81
C LYS A 85 3.24 2.80 4.71
N TYR A 86 4.01 2.91 3.62
CA TYR A 86 3.63 3.69 2.44
C TYR A 86 2.27 3.25 1.88
N LEU A 87 2.10 1.94 1.65
CA LEU A 87 0.86 1.39 1.12
C LEU A 87 -0.32 1.61 2.09
N GLN A 88 -0.11 1.43 3.40
CA GLN A 88 -1.12 1.72 4.42
C GLN A 88 -1.59 3.18 4.36
N HIS A 89 -0.65 4.13 4.23
CA HIS A 89 -0.96 5.55 4.11
C HIS A 89 -1.73 5.87 2.82
N LYS A 90 -1.31 5.30 1.68
CA LYS A 90 -2.04 5.46 0.41
C LYS A 90 -3.45 4.87 0.46
N ILE A 91 -3.61 3.72 1.12
CA ILE A 91 -4.92 3.10 1.33
C ILE A 91 -5.80 4.04 2.17
N SER A 92 -5.30 4.58 3.29
CA SER A 92 -6.10 5.44 4.16
C SER A 92 -6.47 6.78 3.53
N THR A 93 -5.63 7.32 2.64
CA THR A 93 -5.86 8.61 1.99
C THR A 93 -6.67 8.52 0.70
N SER A 94 -6.59 7.41 -0.03
CA SER A 94 -7.36 7.16 -1.26
C SER A 94 -8.77 6.64 -0.99
N LEU A 95 -8.95 5.85 0.08
CA LEU A 95 -10.26 5.41 0.53
C LEU A 95 -10.83 6.43 1.53
N HIS A 96 -11.70 7.33 1.07
CA HIS A 96 -12.68 7.93 1.98
C HIS A 96 -13.36 6.80 2.76
N PRO A 97 -13.50 6.91 4.09
CA PRO A 97 -14.02 5.84 4.92
C PRO A 97 -15.50 5.68 4.60
N THR A 98 -15.85 4.65 3.85
CA THR A 98 -17.23 4.21 3.76
C THR A 98 -17.24 2.70 3.90
N THR A 99 -17.42 2.30 5.16
CA THR A 99 -17.98 1.03 5.63
C THR A 99 -17.35 -0.25 5.08
N LEU A 100 -16.31 -0.72 5.77
CA LEU A 100 -16.02 -2.14 5.86
C LEU A 100 -15.85 -2.52 7.34
N GLY A 101 -16.99 -2.63 8.05
CA GLY A 101 -17.12 -3.19 9.40
C GLY A 101 -16.35 -2.45 10.48
N GLU A 102 -17.06 -1.87 11.44
CA GLU A 102 -16.48 -1.29 12.66
C GLU A 102 -15.47 -2.26 13.30
N PRO A 103 -14.21 -1.86 13.50
CA PRO A 103 -13.44 -2.32 14.63
C PRO A 103 -13.62 -1.28 15.75
N ASP A 104 -14.15 -1.74 16.87
CA ASP A 104 -14.21 -0.96 18.10
C ASP A 104 -12.85 -0.34 18.45
N ALA A 105 -12.93 0.94 18.87
CA ALA A 105 -12.10 1.64 19.84
C ALA A 105 -10.61 1.97 19.55
N GLU A 106 -10.39 3.30 19.51
CA GLU A 106 -9.26 4.09 20.06
C GLU A 106 -7.90 4.12 19.33
N GLY A 107 -7.43 5.33 18.99
CA GLY A 107 -6.01 5.59 18.70
C GLY A 107 -5.70 6.85 17.89
N GLU A 108 -5.37 7.94 18.61
CA GLU A 108 -4.50 9.08 18.28
C GLU A 108 -4.65 9.83 16.94
N GLU A 109 -5.06 11.10 17.03
CA GLU A 109 -4.87 12.12 16.01
C GLU A 109 -3.38 12.34 15.75
N THR A 110 -2.85 11.80 14.64
CA THR A 110 -1.53 12.17 14.15
C THR A 110 -1.57 13.59 13.60
N SER A 111 -0.75 14.48 14.16
CA SER A 111 -0.65 15.88 13.73
C SER A 111 -0.20 15.99 12.28
N GLU A 112 -0.70 16.99 11.54
CA GLU A 112 -0.36 17.21 10.10
C GLU A 112 1.15 17.35 9.85
N GLU A 113 1.92 17.80 10.85
CA GLU A 113 3.38 17.89 10.76
C GLU A 113 4.08 16.53 10.75
N ASP A 114 3.49 15.52 11.41
CA ASP A 114 4.04 14.16 11.44
C ASP A 114 3.77 13.41 10.13
N ALA A 115 2.61 13.68 9.50
CA ALA A 115 2.29 13.18 8.16
C ALA A 115 3.26 13.74 7.11
N LEU A 116 3.55 15.05 7.15
CA LEU A 116 4.50 15.70 6.22
C LEU A 116 5.95 15.20 6.39
N LYS A 117 6.41 14.98 7.64
CA LYS A 117 7.73 14.39 7.91
C LYS A 117 7.81 12.92 7.54
N PHE A 118 6.70 12.20 7.59
CA PHE A 118 6.61 10.82 7.15
C PHE A 118 6.73 10.74 5.63
N ASP A 119 5.94 11.54 4.90
CA ASP A 119 5.95 11.59 3.44
C ASP A 119 7.33 11.95 2.86
N LYS A 120 8.04 12.91 3.47
CA LYS A 120 9.39 13.28 3.03
C LYS A 120 10.40 12.13 3.18
N ARG A 121 10.35 11.39 4.29
CA ARG A 121 11.26 10.26 4.55
C ARG A 121 11.00 9.08 3.60
N ILE A 122 9.73 8.82 3.28
CA ILE A 122 9.40 7.77 2.32
C ILE A 122 9.88 8.15 0.91
N LEU A 123 9.65 9.38 0.47
CA LEU A 123 10.07 9.85 -0.85
C LEU A 123 11.60 9.80 -1.04
N GLU A 124 12.36 10.10 0.02
CA GLU A 124 13.82 9.99 0.02
C GLU A 124 14.28 8.52 0.02
N GLY A 125 13.58 7.65 0.73
CA GLY A 125 13.80 6.20 0.72
C GLY A 125 13.61 5.59 -0.68
N SER A 126 12.46 5.83 -1.32
CA SER A 126 12.13 5.31 -2.65
C SER A 126 13.11 5.80 -3.73
N LYS A 127 13.57 7.06 -3.65
CA LYS A 127 14.59 7.59 -4.58
C LYS A 127 15.94 6.88 -4.45
N SER A 128 16.37 6.60 -3.22
CA SER A 128 17.65 5.90 -2.99
C SER A 128 17.62 4.46 -3.49
N MET A 129 16.46 3.80 -3.41
CA MET A 129 16.26 2.47 -3.96
C MET A 129 16.30 2.43 -5.50
N LEU A 130 15.65 3.39 -6.17
CA LEU A 130 15.69 3.51 -7.63
C LEU A 130 17.14 3.66 -8.12
N THR A 131 17.94 4.51 -7.46
CA THR A 131 19.36 4.67 -7.81
C THR A 131 20.17 3.40 -7.57
N ALA A 132 19.90 2.66 -6.48
CA ALA A 132 20.60 1.41 -6.19
C ALA A 132 20.23 0.27 -7.18
N SER A 133 18.99 0.27 -7.68
CA SER A 133 18.53 -0.66 -8.71
C SER A 133 19.18 -0.36 -10.07
N GLU A 134 19.23 0.92 -10.46
CA GLU A 134 19.88 1.36 -11.71
C GLU A 134 21.39 1.06 -11.74
N GLU A 135 22.09 1.18 -10.62
CA GLU A 135 23.51 0.83 -10.52
C GLU A 135 23.76 -0.67 -10.68
N ARG A 136 22.89 -1.52 -10.10
CA ARG A 136 22.98 -2.99 -10.26
C ARG A 136 22.74 -3.43 -11.70
N PHE A 137 21.85 -2.75 -12.43
CA PHE A 137 21.57 -3.05 -13.83
C PHE A 137 22.68 -2.62 -14.80
N LYS A 138 23.55 -1.66 -14.44
CA LYS A 138 24.70 -1.25 -15.25
C LYS A 138 25.92 -2.17 -15.10
N LEU A 139 25.90 -3.10 -14.14
CA LEU A 139 26.98 -4.03 -13.82
C LEU A 139 26.78 -5.43 -14.44
N ILE A 140 25.75 -5.61 -15.26
CA ILE A 140 25.43 -6.84 -16.02
C ILE A 140 25.55 -6.51 -17.51
#